data_AF-A0A0F9HK04-F1
#
_entry.id   AF-A0A0F9HK04-F1
#
_cell.length_a   1.000
_cell.length_b   1.000
_cell.length_c   1.000
_cell.angle_alpha   90.00
_cell.angle_beta   90.00
_cell.angle_gamma   90.00
#
_symmetry.space_group_name_H-M   'P 1'
#
loop_
_entity.id
_entity.type
_entity.pdbx_description
1 polymer ?
#
loop_
_entity_poly.entity_id
_entity_poly.type
_entity_poly.pdbx_seq_one_letter_code
_entity_poly.pdbx_strand_id
1 'polypeptide(L)'
;MYIEELHDRIGDSSLFNYRFTTERVEWFAELTMDNNPLHLDKEYAATTRFEKPVVHGMLVASMFSKIFGTQFPGEGTVYSTQQLEFINPVYHEDFVCATVKLREIVDNIAIFETTAEVYIPGGVRPVITGEAEIWLPSMKYKPQEFEHSPERDEKVFKEIEEKYNTIFQPDDTVLELLSIAKKWRAKAQMREAKIKELELDAKRWRVFSDLWDQMTAPWC
;
A
#
# COMPACT_ATOMS: atom_id res chain seq x y z
N MET A 1 15.88 3.82 3.20
CA MET A 1 17.29 4.23 2.94
C MET A 1 17.57 5.57 3.61
N TYR A 2 18.82 6.04 3.65
CA TYR A 2 19.18 7.36 4.18
C TYR A 2 19.83 8.26 3.11
N ILE A 3 19.91 9.56 3.37
CA ILE A 3 20.33 10.61 2.41
C ILE A 3 21.61 10.24 1.64
N GLU A 4 22.67 9.83 2.34
CA GLU A 4 23.98 9.56 1.72
C GLU A 4 23.91 8.38 0.73
N GLU A 5 23.16 7.32 1.06
CA GLU A 5 22.90 6.18 0.15
C GLU A 5 22.07 6.58 -1.09
N LEU A 6 21.29 7.66 -1.02
CA LEU A 6 20.42 8.10 -2.11
C LEU A 6 21.12 9.03 -3.09
N HIS A 7 22.14 9.78 -2.66
CA HIS A 7 22.89 10.66 -3.56
C HIS A 7 23.54 9.89 -4.71
N ASP A 8 24.11 8.72 -4.44
CA ASP A 8 24.70 7.84 -5.47
C ASP A 8 23.66 7.15 -6.38
N ARG A 9 22.37 7.34 -6.07
CA ARG A 9 21.24 6.73 -6.78
C ARG A 9 20.40 7.76 -7.53
N ILE A 10 20.87 8.99 -7.66
CA ILE A 10 20.25 9.97 -8.55
C ILE A 10 20.21 9.39 -9.97
N GLY A 11 19.03 9.43 -10.59
CA GLY A 11 18.74 8.81 -11.87
C GLY A 11 18.13 7.41 -11.77
N ASP A 12 18.25 6.73 -10.62
CA ASP A 12 17.63 5.43 -10.40
C ASP A 12 16.11 5.52 -10.45
N SER A 13 15.49 4.41 -10.86
CA SER A 13 14.04 4.26 -10.90
C SER A 13 13.59 3.06 -10.09
N SER A 14 12.37 3.14 -9.58
CA SER A 14 11.64 2.00 -9.00
C SER A 14 10.25 1.94 -9.61
N LEU A 15 9.75 0.74 -9.83
CA LEU A 15 8.45 0.52 -10.46
C LEU A 15 7.59 -0.46 -9.67
N PHE A 16 6.28 -0.32 -9.84
CA PHE A 16 5.29 -1.23 -9.29
C PHE A 16 4.20 -1.51 -10.33
N ASN A 17 3.92 -2.79 -10.54
CA ASN A 17 2.86 -3.24 -11.43
C ASN A 17 1.64 -3.65 -10.62
N TYR A 18 0.47 -3.20 -11.04
CA TYR A 18 -0.78 -3.52 -10.38
C TYR A 18 -1.93 -3.65 -11.37
N ARG A 19 -2.88 -4.53 -11.05
CA ARG A 19 -4.11 -4.71 -11.83
C ARG A 19 -5.29 -4.13 -11.05
N PHE A 20 -5.97 -3.15 -11.62
CA PHE A 20 -7.13 -2.52 -10.98
C PHE A 20 -8.39 -3.31 -11.26
N THR A 21 -8.67 -4.33 -10.45
CA THR A 21 -9.91 -5.10 -10.59
C THR A 21 -11.13 -4.27 -10.20
N THR A 22 -12.31 -4.67 -10.69
CA THR A 22 -13.58 -4.00 -10.33
C THR A 22 -13.77 -3.91 -8.81
N GLU A 23 -13.49 -4.98 -8.07
CA GLU A 23 -13.55 -5.01 -6.60
C GLU A 23 -12.67 -3.94 -5.94
N ARG A 24 -11.49 -3.64 -6.51
CA ARG A 24 -10.59 -2.60 -5.97
C ARG A 24 -11.13 -1.20 -6.19
N VAL A 25 -11.80 -0.98 -7.31
CA VAL A 25 -12.46 0.30 -7.61
C VAL A 25 -13.63 0.53 -6.65
N GLU A 26 -14.42 -0.52 -6.40
CA GLU A 26 -15.53 -0.50 -5.44
C GLU A 26 -15.02 -0.19 -4.01
N TRP A 27 -13.98 -0.89 -3.53
CA TRP A 27 -13.39 -0.59 -2.22
C TRP A 27 -12.86 0.83 -2.10
N PHE A 28 -12.30 1.39 -3.17
CA PHE A 28 -11.82 2.77 -3.14
C PHE A 28 -12.97 3.77 -3.12
N ALA A 29 -14.05 3.52 -3.86
CA ALA A 29 -15.27 4.33 -3.81
C ALA A 29 -15.87 4.32 -2.39
N GLU A 30 -15.95 3.16 -1.74
CA GLU A 30 -16.40 3.03 -0.36
C GLU A 30 -15.51 3.81 0.62
N LEU A 31 -14.18 3.66 0.48
CA LEU A 31 -13.21 4.30 1.36
C LEU A 31 -13.22 5.83 1.24
N THR A 32 -13.32 6.34 0.01
CA THR A 32 -13.22 7.77 -0.28
C THR A 32 -14.56 8.49 -0.30
N MET A 33 -15.66 7.72 -0.32
CA MET A 33 -17.02 8.18 -0.59
C MET A 33 -17.21 8.79 -1.99
N ASP A 34 -16.24 8.63 -2.89
CA ASP A 34 -16.39 8.99 -4.31
C ASP A 34 -17.16 7.89 -5.05
N ASN A 35 -18.48 7.92 -4.87
CA ASN A 35 -19.44 7.03 -5.50
C ASN A 35 -19.95 7.58 -6.84
N ASN A 36 -19.16 8.40 -7.55
CA ASN A 36 -19.54 8.91 -8.85
C ASN A 36 -19.85 7.74 -9.80
N PRO A 37 -21.04 7.70 -10.43
CA PRO A 37 -21.46 6.58 -11.28
C PRO A 37 -20.52 6.34 -12.46
N LEU A 38 -19.71 7.33 -12.85
CA LEU A 38 -18.65 7.15 -13.85
C LEU A 38 -17.65 6.03 -13.50
N HIS A 39 -17.46 5.72 -12.22
CA HIS A 39 -16.54 4.69 -11.75
C HIS A 39 -17.19 3.31 -11.54
N LEU A 40 -18.52 3.25 -11.43
CA LEU A 40 -19.22 2.07 -10.90
C LEU A 40 -20.34 1.56 -11.81
N ASP A 41 -21.05 2.47 -12.47
CA ASP A 41 -22.24 2.17 -13.25
C ASP A 41 -21.89 2.04 -14.74
N LYS A 42 -22.04 0.83 -15.26
CA LYS A 42 -21.78 0.52 -16.68
C LYS A 42 -22.76 1.20 -17.61
N GLU A 43 -24.04 1.31 -17.24
CA GLU A 43 -25.07 1.93 -18.07
C GLU A 43 -24.84 3.44 -18.16
N TYR A 44 -24.56 4.08 -17.02
CA TYR A 44 -24.20 5.50 -17.00
C TYR A 44 -22.92 5.77 -17.78
N ALA A 45 -21.85 5.01 -17.52
CA ALA A 45 -20.56 5.24 -18.17
C ALA A 45 -20.63 5.08 -19.70
N ALA A 46 -21.49 4.17 -20.21
CA ALA A 46 -21.75 3.99 -21.64
C ALA A 46 -22.35 5.23 -22.33
N THR A 47 -22.97 6.15 -21.57
CA THR A 47 -23.48 7.43 -22.10
C THR A 47 -22.40 8.52 -22.18
N THR A 48 -21.21 8.28 -21.62
CA THR A 48 -20.12 9.25 -21.56
C THR A 48 -19.07 9.00 -22.64
N ARG A 49 -18.16 9.95 -22.87
CA ARG A 49 -17.02 9.78 -23.79
C ARG A 49 -16.06 8.64 -23.42
N PHE A 50 -16.17 8.10 -22.21
CA PHE A 50 -15.34 7.01 -21.72
C PHE A 50 -15.93 5.63 -22.06
N GLU A 51 -17.23 5.56 -22.38
CA GLU A 51 -17.99 4.37 -22.80
C GLU A 51 -18.05 3.19 -21.81
N LYS A 52 -17.18 3.18 -20.79
CA LYS A 52 -17.02 2.15 -19.78
C LYS A 52 -16.59 2.78 -18.46
N PRO A 53 -16.85 2.13 -17.31
CA PRO A 53 -16.38 2.61 -16.03
C PRO A 53 -14.86 2.77 -16.00
N VAL A 54 -14.40 3.91 -15.49
CA VAL A 54 -12.98 4.24 -15.35
C VAL A 54 -12.55 4.14 -13.90
N VAL A 55 -11.31 3.76 -13.67
CA VAL A 55 -10.68 3.75 -12.34
C VAL A 55 -10.49 5.19 -11.86
N HIS A 56 -10.73 5.48 -10.58
CA HIS A 56 -10.43 6.79 -10.00
C HIS A 56 -8.95 7.16 -10.21
N GLY A 57 -8.68 8.39 -10.68
CA GLY A 57 -7.30 8.83 -10.91
C GLY A 57 -6.43 8.74 -9.65
N MET A 58 -7.00 9.08 -8.48
CA MET A 58 -6.30 8.99 -7.20
C MET A 58 -6.05 7.55 -6.73
N LEU A 59 -6.87 6.58 -7.13
CA LEU A 59 -6.59 5.16 -6.88
C LEU A 59 -5.34 4.72 -7.67
N VAL A 60 -5.20 5.16 -8.92
CA VAL A 60 -3.98 4.91 -9.71
C VAL A 60 -2.77 5.61 -9.09
N ALA A 61 -2.90 6.89 -8.71
CA ALA A 61 -1.83 7.65 -8.09
C ALA A 61 -1.38 7.07 -6.73
N SER A 62 -2.25 6.34 -6.01
CA SER A 62 -1.89 5.68 -4.75
C SER A 62 -0.73 4.68 -4.88
N MET A 63 -0.47 4.17 -6.09
CA MET A 63 0.70 3.31 -6.36
C MET A 63 2.02 3.99 -6.01
N PHE A 64 2.13 5.31 -6.19
CA PHE A 64 3.34 6.04 -5.83
C PHE A 64 3.59 6.02 -4.32
N SER A 65 2.53 6.12 -3.51
CA SER A 65 2.65 6.00 -2.05
C SER A 65 3.19 4.63 -1.64
N LYS A 66 2.79 3.55 -2.34
CA LYS A 66 3.34 2.21 -2.10
C LYS A 66 4.83 2.15 -2.42
N ILE A 67 5.25 2.73 -3.55
CA ILE A 67 6.68 2.74 -3.95
C ILE A 67 7.49 3.56 -2.94
N PHE A 68 7.11 4.81 -2.69
CA PHE A 68 7.85 5.70 -1.79
C PHE A 68 7.92 5.16 -0.36
N GLY A 69 6.79 4.73 0.20
CA GLY A 69 6.71 4.30 1.58
C GLY A 69 7.34 2.93 1.87
N THR A 70 7.53 2.07 0.86
CA THR A 70 7.95 0.68 1.10
C THR A 70 9.06 0.14 0.20
N GLN A 71 9.43 0.82 -0.88
CA GLN A 71 10.41 0.34 -1.84
C GLN A 71 11.56 1.34 -2.05
N PHE A 72 11.24 2.56 -2.48
CA PHE A 72 12.24 3.54 -2.87
C PHE A 72 11.72 4.97 -2.67
N PRO A 73 12.26 5.77 -1.74
CA PRO A 73 13.38 5.45 -0.83
C PRO A 73 13.07 4.46 0.30
N GLY A 74 11.79 4.15 0.52
CA GLY A 74 11.32 3.13 1.47
C GLY A 74 10.91 3.70 2.83
N GLU A 75 10.91 2.82 3.84
CA GLU A 75 10.40 3.11 5.18
C GLU A 75 11.03 4.34 5.83
N GLY A 76 10.22 5.08 6.60
CA GLY A 76 10.63 6.28 7.33
C GLY A 76 10.61 7.56 6.50
N THR A 77 10.30 7.48 5.20
CA THR A 77 10.07 8.66 4.36
C THR A 77 8.70 9.29 4.63
N VAL A 78 8.59 10.59 4.34
CA VAL A 78 7.31 11.29 4.34
C VAL A 78 7.04 11.82 2.94
N TYR A 79 5.86 11.48 2.42
CA TYR A 79 5.41 11.92 1.10
C TYR A 79 4.80 13.33 1.24
N SER A 80 5.58 14.36 0.95
CA SER A 80 5.26 15.75 1.31
C SER A 80 4.42 16.45 0.24
N THR A 81 4.86 16.37 -1.02
CA THR A 81 4.22 17.06 -2.14
C THR A 81 4.04 16.08 -3.28
N GLN A 82 2.90 16.21 -3.99
CA GLN A 82 2.66 15.49 -5.23
C GLN A 82 1.92 16.41 -6.22
N GLN A 83 2.45 16.50 -7.43
CA GLN A 83 1.79 17.14 -8.57
C GLN A 83 1.41 16.07 -9.60
N LEU A 84 0.20 16.10 -10.15
CA LEU A 84 -0.30 15.07 -11.05
C LEU A 84 -1.02 15.67 -12.24
N GLU A 85 -0.73 15.15 -13.42
CA GLU A 85 -1.53 15.32 -14.62
C GLU A 85 -2.13 13.97 -15.03
N PHE A 86 -3.46 13.92 -15.15
CA PHE A 86 -4.20 12.73 -15.58
C PHE A 86 -4.40 12.80 -17.11
N ILE A 87 -3.54 12.10 -17.85
CA ILE A 87 -3.44 12.22 -19.31
C ILE A 87 -4.52 11.40 -20.01
N ASN A 88 -4.71 10.15 -19.59
CA ASN A 88 -5.66 9.22 -20.20
C ASN A 88 -6.36 8.34 -19.14
N PRO A 89 -7.58 7.84 -19.39
CA PRO A 89 -8.30 7.00 -18.45
C PRO A 89 -7.63 5.64 -18.26
N VAL A 90 -7.77 5.08 -17.05
CA VAL A 90 -7.51 3.67 -16.75
C VAL A 90 -8.85 2.98 -16.64
N TYR A 91 -9.00 1.80 -17.24
CA TYR A 91 -10.22 1.01 -17.17
C TYR A 91 -10.08 -0.11 -16.16
N HIS A 92 -11.22 -0.65 -15.74
CA HIS A 92 -11.25 -1.82 -14.88
C HIS A 92 -10.53 -2.98 -15.59
N GLU A 93 -9.83 -3.78 -14.78
CA GLU A 93 -9.01 -4.90 -15.20
C GLU A 93 -7.70 -4.55 -15.94
N ASP A 94 -7.41 -3.27 -16.20
CA ASP A 94 -6.15 -2.82 -16.79
C ASP A 94 -4.96 -3.16 -15.87
N PHE A 95 -3.83 -3.51 -16.50
CA PHE A 95 -2.53 -3.60 -15.84
C PHE A 95 -1.79 -2.28 -15.99
N VAL A 96 -1.45 -1.67 -14.86
CA VAL A 96 -0.74 -0.40 -14.78
C VAL A 96 0.65 -0.61 -14.20
N CYS A 97 1.64 0.02 -14.81
CA CYS A 97 3.00 0.18 -14.27
C CYS A 97 3.15 1.62 -13.78
N ALA A 98 3.37 1.80 -12.48
CA ALA A 98 3.80 3.09 -11.93
C ALA A 98 5.32 3.08 -11.76
N THR A 99 5.99 4.16 -12.15
CA THR A 99 7.44 4.35 -12.05
C THR A 99 7.72 5.65 -11.33
N VAL A 100 8.69 5.63 -10.42
CA VAL A 100 9.27 6.82 -9.81
C VAL A 100 10.75 6.86 -10.16
N LYS A 101 11.27 8.06 -10.47
CA LYS A 101 12.68 8.25 -10.81
C LYS A 101 13.26 9.40 -10.00
N LEU A 102 14.35 9.12 -9.28
CA LEU A 102 15.01 10.13 -8.45
C LEU A 102 15.73 11.14 -9.35
N ARG A 103 15.35 12.42 -9.28
CA ARG A 103 15.97 13.49 -10.07
C ARG A 103 17.11 14.16 -9.33
N GLU A 104 16.84 14.55 -8.09
CA GLU A 104 17.76 15.32 -7.27
C GLU A 104 17.41 15.20 -5.79
N ILE A 105 18.36 15.62 -4.95
CA ILE A 105 18.18 15.73 -3.51
C ILE A 105 18.66 17.12 -3.10
N VAL A 106 17.78 17.88 -2.45
CA VAL A 106 18.06 19.21 -1.91
C VAL A 106 17.81 19.16 -0.41
N ASP A 107 18.87 19.36 0.37
CA ASP A 107 18.87 19.16 1.82
C ASP A 107 18.38 17.75 2.23
N ASN A 108 17.18 17.67 2.79
CA ASN A 108 16.52 16.43 3.21
C ASN A 108 15.27 16.10 2.35
N ILE A 109 15.16 16.70 1.17
CA ILE A 109 14.05 16.48 0.24
C ILE A 109 14.60 15.82 -1.02
N ALA A 110 14.09 14.65 -1.34
CA ALA A 110 14.31 14.00 -2.63
C ALA A 110 13.17 14.34 -3.59
N ILE A 111 13.53 14.78 -4.79
CA ILE A 111 12.60 15.16 -5.85
C ILE A 111 12.55 14.04 -6.89
N PHE A 112 11.35 13.59 -7.21
CA PHE A 112 11.10 12.46 -8.12
C PHE A 112 10.23 12.86 -9.29
N GLU A 113 10.53 12.32 -10.48
CA GLU A 113 9.55 12.18 -11.57
C GLU A 113 8.65 11.01 -11.23
N THR A 114 7.36 11.15 -11.49
CA THR A 114 6.36 10.10 -11.30
C THR A 114 5.58 9.88 -12.59
N THR A 115 5.50 8.64 -13.04
CA THR A 115 4.73 8.29 -14.23
C THR A 115 3.92 7.02 -13.98
N ALA A 116 2.76 6.91 -14.61
CA ALA A 116 2.05 5.64 -14.70
C ALA A 116 1.56 5.39 -16.12
N GLU A 117 1.62 4.14 -16.53
CA GLU A 117 1.27 3.70 -17.89
C GLU A 117 0.44 2.41 -17.85
N VAL A 118 -0.54 2.30 -18.74
CA VAL A 118 -1.32 1.07 -18.95
C VAL A 118 -0.64 0.21 -20.01
N TYR A 119 -0.48 -1.08 -19.75
CA TYR A 119 -0.06 -2.03 -20.78
C TYR A 119 -1.18 -2.26 -21.80
N ILE A 120 -0.84 -2.11 -23.07
CA ILE A 120 -1.75 -2.36 -24.19
C ILE A 120 -1.09 -3.29 -25.21
N PRO A 121 -1.87 -3.93 -26.10
CA PRO A 121 -1.27 -4.71 -27.19
C PRO A 121 -0.29 -3.85 -28.01
N GLY A 122 0.97 -4.27 -28.07
CA GLY A 122 2.01 -3.57 -28.82
C GLY A 122 2.70 -2.41 -28.11
N GLY A 123 2.41 -2.15 -26.82
CA GLY A 123 3.17 -1.14 -26.07
C GLY A 123 2.53 -0.71 -24.75
N VAL A 124 2.70 0.57 -24.45
CA VAL A 124 2.15 1.22 -23.25
C VAL A 124 1.41 2.49 -23.64
N ARG A 125 0.45 2.88 -22.81
CA ARG A 125 -0.27 4.13 -22.93
C ARG A 125 -0.09 4.95 -21.65
N PRO A 126 0.47 6.17 -21.71
CA PRO A 126 0.67 6.99 -20.52
C PRO A 126 -0.68 7.40 -19.94
N VAL A 127 -0.82 7.33 -18.61
CA VAL A 127 -2.06 7.70 -17.92
C VAL A 127 -1.85 8.78 -16.86
N ILE A 128 -0.68 8.81 -16.22
CA ILE A 128 -0.31 9.83 -15.24
C ILE A 128 1.13 10.27 -15.50
N THR A 129 1.38 11.57 -15.38
CA THR A 129 2.72 12.13 -15.19
C THR A 129 2.70 13.15 -14.05
N GLY A 130 3.85 13.47 -13.49
CA GLY A 130 3.95 14.43 -12.40
C GLY A 130 5.27 14.35 -11.67
N GLU A 131 5.34 15.05 -10.53
CA GLU A 131 6.51 15.09 -9.66
C GLU A 131 6.12 14.94 -8.19
N ALA A 132 7.04 14.40 -7.40
CA ALA A 132 6.89 14.18 -5.97
C ALA A 132 8.07 14.75 -5.19
N GLU A 133 7.78 15.33 -4.03
CA GLU A 133 8.79 15.66 -3.02
C GLU A 133 8.66 14.71 -1.85
N ILE A 134 9.75 14.00 -1.55
CA ILE A 134 9.82 13.01 -0.50
C ILE A 134 10.82 13.48 0.54
N TRP A 135 10.32 13.76 1.74
CA TRP A 135 11.17 14.07 2.87
C TRP A 135 11.87 12.80 3.36
N LEU A 136 13.18 12.92 3.56
CA LEU A 136 14.07 11.84 3.95
C LEU A 136 14.39 11.93 5.45
N PRO A 137 14.34 10.81 6.18
CA PRO A 137 14.69 10.79 7.59
C PRO A 137 16.17 11.12 7.80
N SER A 138 16.46 11.92 8.83
CA SER A 138 17.82 12.30 9.23
C SER A 138 18.62 11.14 9.85
N MET A 139 17.95 10.04 10.21
CA MET A 139 18.56 8.85 10.81
C MET A 139 18.01 7.61 10.12
N LYS A 140 18.84 6.55 10.00
CA LYS A 140 18.34 5.24 9.55
C LYS A 140 17.20 4.78 10.47
N TYR A 141 16.02 4.57 9.91
CA TYR A 141 14.98 3.81 10.58
C TYR A 141 15.53 2.40 10.84
N LYS A 142 15.66 2.03 12.12
CA LYS A 142 15.82 0.63 12.52
C LYS A 142 14.43 0.16 12.91
N PRO A 143 13.86 -0.84 12.22
CA PRO A 143 12.61 -1.44 12.66
C PRO A 143 12.77 -1.83 14.12
N GLN A 144 12.00 -1.21 15.01
CA GLN A 144 11.87 -1.75 16.35
C GLN A 144 11.13 -3.08 16.17
N GLU A 145 11.74 -4.17 16.62
CA GLU A 145 10.99 -5.38 16.92
C GLU A 145 9.98 -4.97 17.99
N PHE A 146 8.76 -4.64 17.57
CA PHE A 146 7.67 -4.47 18.50
C PHE A 146 7.38 -5.87 19.05
N GLU A 147 7.85 -6.16 20.27
CA GLU A 147 7.26 -7.22 21.06
C GLU A 147 5.77 -6.93 21.16
N HIS A 148 4.99 -7.70 20.39
CA HIS A 148 3.54 -7.62 20.45
C HIS A 148 3.12 -8.03 21.86
N SER A 149 2.76 -7.04 22.68
CA SER A 149 2.14 -7.23 23.98
C SER A 149 0.63 -7.01 23.81
N PRO A 150 -0.17 -8.09 23.79
CA PRO A 150 -1.63 -7.99 23.71
C PRO A 150 -2.22 -7.09 24.80
N GLU A 151 -1.57 -7.04 25.97
CA GLU A 151 -1.95 -6.24 27.13
C GLU A 151 -1.80 -4.73 26.88
N ARG A 152 -0.73 -4.33 26.18
CA ARG A 152 -0.48 -2.92 25.81
C ARG A 152 -1.50 -2.44 24.78
N ASP A 153 -1.80 -3.28 23.79
CA ASP A 153 -2.80 -2.98 22.77
C ASP A 153 -4.19 -2.87 23.38
N GLU A 154 -4.57 -3.76 24.30
CA GLU A 154 -5.87 -3.67 24.96
C GLU A 154 -6.02 -2.38 25.79
N LYS A 155 -4.95 -1.95 26.46
CA LYS A 155 -4.94 -0.71 27.24
C LYS A 155 -5.12 0.54 26.37
N VAL A 156 -4.33 0.68 25.28
CA VAL A 156 -4.42 1.84 24.37
C VAL A 156 -5.80 1.93 23.74
N PHE A 157 -6.40 0.80 23.37
CA PHE A 157 -7.75 0.78 22.82
C PHE A 157 -8.81 1.19 23.83
N LYS A 158 -8.73 0.73 25.09
CA LYS A 158 -9.65 1.18 26.16
C LYS A 158 -9.55 2.69 26.39
N GLU A 159 -8.35 3.25 26.39
CA GLU A 159 -8.14 4.70 26.53
C GLU A 159 -8.73 5.50 25.35
N ILE A 160 -8.64 4.99 24.12
CA ILE A 160 -9.25 5.60 22.93
C ILE A 160 -10.78 5.47 22.98
N GLU A 161 -11.32 4.29 23.33
CA GLU A 161 -12.75 4.03 23.44
C GLU A 161 -13.40 4.91 24.53
N GLU A 162 -12.75 5.06 25.69
CA GLU A 162 -13.18 5.98 26.76
C GLU A 162 -13.20 7.44 26.29
N LYS A 163 -12.12 7.91 25.66
CA LYS A 163 -12.07 9.29 25.12
C LYS A 163 -13.14 9.52 24.06
N TYR A 164 -13.32 8.57 23.15
CA TYR A 164 -14.31 8.67 22.08
C TYR A 164 -15.74 8.72 22.65
N ASN A 165 -16.08 7.82 23.58
CA ASN A 165 -17.41 7.76 24.21
C ASN A 165 -17.72 8.96 25.12
N THR A 166 -16.68 9.64 25.61
CA THR A 166 -16.85 10.86 26.40
C THR A 166 -17.15 12.08 25.51
N ILE A 167 -16.62 12.11 24.29
CA ILE A 167 -16.75 13.22 23.34
C ILE A 167 -17.98 13.05 22.44
N PHE A 168 -18.23 11.83 22.00
CA PHE A 168 -19.34 11.47 21.14
C PHE A 168 -20.23 10.49 21.91
N GLN A 169 -21.52 10.81 22.09
CA GLN A 169 -22.51 9.81 22.52
C GLN A 169 -22.90 9.00 21.28
N PRO A 170 -22.37 7.77 21.10
CA PRO A 170 -22.61 7.02 19.89
C PRO A 170 -24.07 6.59 19.83
N ASP A 171 -24.70 6.80 18.68
CA ASP A 171 -26.01 6.20 18.40
C ASP A 171 -25.88 4.69 18.12
N ASP A 172 -27.01 4.02 17.98
CA ASP A 172 -27.06 2.56 17.77
C ASP A 172 -26.27 2.10 16.53
N THR A 173 -26.09 2.98 15.53
CA THR A 173 -25.35 2.67 14.30
C THR A 173 -23.84 2.63 14.56
N VAL A 174 -23.31 3.58 15.35
CA VAL A 174 -21.89 3.57 15.75
C VAL A 174 -21.59 2.36 16.65
N LEU A 175 -22.51 1.98 17.53
CA LEU A 175 -22.35 0.78 18.38
C LEU A 175 -22.29 -0.51 17.54
N GLU A 176 -23.09 -0.60 16.47
CA GLU A 176 -23.07 -1.73 15.55
C GLU A 176 -21.76 -1.81 14.75
N LEU A 177 -21.25 -0.68 14.26
CA LEU A 177 -19.95 -0.61 13.58
C LEU A 177 -18.79 -1.00 14.51
N LEU A 178 -18.81 -0.57 15.77
CA LEU A 178 -17.81 -0.98 16.77
C LEU A 178 -17.84 -2.49 17.05
N SER A 179 -19.03 -3.09 17.07
CA SER A 179 -19.21 -4.55 17.17
C SER A 179 -18.59 -5.30 15.98
N ILE A 180 -18.80 -4.79 14.76
CA ILE A 180 -18.22 -5.35 13.54
C ILE A 180 -16.69 -5.21 13.57
N ALA A 181 -16.16 -4.05 13.94
CA ALA A 181 -14.73 -3.80 14.07
C ALA A 181 -14.06 -4.74 15.11
N LYS A 182 -14.72 -4.97 16.26
CA LYS A 182 -14.27 -5.94 17.27
C LYS A 182 -14.19 -7.37 16.70
N LYS A 183 -15.18 -7.80 15.90
CA LYS A 183 -15.16 -9.11 15.23
C LYS A 183 -14.05 -9.21 14.19
N TRP A 184 -13.82 -8.16 13.39
CA TRP A 184 -12.75 -8.13 12.39
C TRP A 184 -11.37 -8.22 13.04
N ARG A 185 -11.18 -7.51 14.17
CA ARG A 185 -9.94 -7.58 14.95
C ARG A 185 -9.67 -8.98 15.49
N ALA A 186 -10.67 -9.63 16.07
CA ALA A 186 -10.52 -11.02 16.56
C ALA A 186 -10.12 -11.96 15.41
N LYS A 187 -10.71 -11.78 14.22
CA LYS A 187 -10.36 -12.56 13.02
C LYS A 187 -8.95 -12.26 12.50
N ALA A 188 -8.49 -11.01 12.59
CA ALA A 188 -7.13 -10.61 12.22
C ALA A 188 -6.08 -11.21 13.17
N GLN A 189 -6.31 -11.15 14.49
CA GLN A 189 -5.44 -11.76 15.50
C GLN A 189 -5.33 -13.28 15.32
N MET A 190 -6.45 -13.97 15.02
CA MET A 190 -6.41 -15.41 14.70
C MET A 190 -5.59 -15.71 13.44
N ARG A 191 -5.66 -14.85 12.41
CA ARG A 191 -4.86 -15.01 11.19
C ARG A 191 -3.37 -14.81 11.46
N GLU A 192 -3.00 -13.78 12.22
CA GLU A 192 -1.60 -13.53 12.61
C GLU A 192 -1.02 -14.67 13.44
N ALA A 193 -1.79 -15.19 14.41
CA ALA A 193 -1.38 -16.36 15.20
C ALA A 193 -1.12 -17.57 14.30
N LYS A 194 -2.00 -17.81 13.31
CA LYS A 194 -1.84 -18.90 12.35
C LYS A 194 -0.65 -18.70 11.40
N ILE A 195 -0.35 -17.47 11.00
CA ILE A 195 0.85 -17.16 10.20
C ILE A 195 2.11 -17.45 11.01
N LYS A 196 2.18 -17.01 12.28
CA LYS A 196 3.32 -17.30 13.17
C LYS A 196 3.53 -18.79 13.40
N GLU A 197 2.46 -19.56 13.56
CA GLU A 197 2.51 -21.02 13.65
C GLU A 197 3.12 -21.65 12.39
N LEU A 198 2.63 -21.24 11.21
CA LEU A 198 3.14 -21.72 9.92
C LEU A 198 4.60 -21.32 9.69
N GLU A 199 5.02 -20.13 10.11
CA GLU A 199 6.42 -19.69 10.05
C GLU A 199 7.33 -20.51 10.98
N LEU A 200 6.85 -20.84 12.18
CA LEU A 200 7.58 -21.69 13.13
C LEU A 200 7.75 -23.10 12.59
N ASP A 201 6.69 -23.67 11.99
CA ASP A 201 6.74 -24.99 11.37
C ASP A 201 7.62 -24.99 10.12
N ALA A 202 7.59 -23.94 9.30
CA ALA A 202 8.51 -23.79 8.16
C ALA A 202 9.98 -23.72 8.60
N LYS A 203 10.27 -23.04 9.73
CA LYS A 203 11.61 -22.99 10.32
C LYS A 203 12.04 -24.38 10.84
N ARG A 204 11.16 -25.10 11.53
CA ARG A 204 11.42 -26.48 12.00
C ARG A 204 11.71 -27.43 10.84
N TRP A 205 10.94 -27.33 9.76
CA TRP A 205 11.16 -28.13 8.55
C TRP A 205 12.49 -27.84 7.87
N ARG A 206 12.93 -26.57 7.82
CA ARG A 206 14.27 -26.22 7.32
C ARG A 206 15.38 -26.87 8.14
N VAL A 207 15.32 -26.74 9.47
CA VAL A 207 16.30 -27.37 10.37
C VAL A 207 16.30 -28.89 10.20
N PHE A 208 15.13 -29.51 10.07
CA PHE A 208 15.02 -30.94 9.80
C PHE A 208 15.60 -31.34 8.44
N SER A 209 15.36 -30.57 7.38
CA SER A 209 15.94 -30.79 6.05
C SER A 209 17.46 -30.69 6.08
N ASP A 210 18.01 -29.66 6.73
CA ASP A 210 19.46 -29.46 6.84
C ASP A 210 20.13 -30.62 7.61
N LEU A 211 19.48 -31.12 8.67
CA LEU A 211 19.92 -32.30 9.43
C LEU A 211 19.83 -33.59 8.60
N TRP A 212 18.74 -33.77 7.84
CA TRP A 212 18.54 -34.93 6.97
C TRP A 212 19.61 -34.98 5.87
N ASP A 213 19.91 -33.84 5.24
CA ASP A 213 20.95 -33.73 4.22
C ASP A 213 22.33 -34.03 4.81
N GLN A 214 22.64 -33.55 6.02
CA GLN A 214 23.91 -33.89 6.72
C GLN A 214 24.03 -35.36 7.08
N MET A 215 22.92 -36.02 7.47
CA MET A 215 22.91 -37.43 7.86
C MET A 215 22.92 -38.38 6.65
N THR A 216 22.44 -37.93 5.49
CA THR A 216 22.36 -38.73 4.25
C THR A 216 23.51 -38.46 3.29
N ALA A 217 24.21 -37.33 3.41
CA ALA A 217 25.43 -37.00 2.65
C ALA A 217 26.53 -38.08 2.65
N PRO A 218 26.75 -38.89 3.72
CA PRO A 218 27.76 -39.96 3.71
C PRO A 218 27.37 -41.21 2.91
N TRP A 219 26.13 -41.30 2.42
CA TRP A 219 25.57 -42.48 1.75
C TRP A 219 25.18 -42.22 0.28
N CYS A 220 25.61 -41.08 -0.29
CA CYS A 220 25.45 -40.70 -1.70
C CYS A 220 26.81 -40.50 -2.37
#